data_AF-A0AAV9CV98-F1
#
_entry.id   AF-A0AAV9CV98-F1
#
_cell.length_a   1.000
_cell.length_b   1.000
_cell.length_c   1.000
_cell.angle_alpha   90.00
_cell.angle_beta   90.00
_cell.angle_gamma   90.00
#
_symmetry.space_group_name_H-M   'P 1'
#
loop_
_entity.id
_entity.type
_entity.pdbx_description
1 polymer ?
#
loop_
_entity_poly.entity_id
_entity_poly.type
_entity_poly.pdbx_seq_one_letter_code
_entity_poly.pdbx_strand_id
1 'polypeptide(L)'
;MFIVMEYMSNVIDNEKGGASQTVNNLSTSGTKLTWNETLVSLAQQASVYGIAAGYCLSASLLSIINKWAVMKFPYPGALTALQYFTSAFGVLVCGWLKFVEHDRLDLQTMWKFLPAAIIFYLSLFTNSELLLHANVDTFIVFRSAVPIFVAIGETLYLKQPWPSIKTWMSLATIFGGSVLYVLTDYQFTLAAYTWALAYLISMSIDFVYIKHVVMTIGLNTWGLVLYNNLEALLLFPLELLIMGELKKIKHDISDETSWYSLAVVLPVGLSCLFGLAISFFGFSCRRAISATGFTVLGIVNKLLTVVINLIIWDKHSTFVGTVGLLICMLGGVLYQQSTMKLNPFSLKTSPRQAMRSSKSF
;
A
#
# COMPACT_ATOMS: atom_id res chain seq x y z
N MET A 1 -17.36 1.56 -10.10
CA MET A 1 -16.24 1.43 -9.14
C MET A 1 -16.38 0.18 -8.31
N PHE A 2 -17.39 0.04 -7.45
CA PHE A 2 -17.61 -1.17 -6.64
C PHE A 2 -17.64 -2.49 -7.43
N ILE A 3 -18.32 -2.55 -8.58
CA ILE A 3 -18.35 -3.78 -9.44
C ILE A 3 -16.95 -4.17 -9.94
N VAL A 4 -16.14 -3.18 -10.32
CA VAL A 4 -14.76 -3.43 -10.78
C VAL A 4 -13.91 -3.91 -9.61
N MET A 5 -14.05 -3.29 -8.44
CA MET A 5 -13.36 -3.70 -7.22
C MET A 5 -13.79 -5.11 -6.79
N GLU A 6 -15.08 -5.43 -6.86
CA GLU A 6 -15.62 -6.77 -6.57
C GLU A 6 -15.06 -7.83 -7.50
N TYR A 7 -15.05 -7.56 -8.81
CA TYR A 7 -14.42 -8.44 -9.80
C TYR A 7 -12.94 -8.69 -9.45
N MET A 8 -12.20 -7.63 -9.13
CA MET A 8 -10.79 -7.75 -8.74
C MET A 8 -10.60 -8.52 -7.43
N SER A 9 -11.46 -8.31 -6.42
CA SER A 9 -11.41 -9.08 -5.17
C SER A 9 -11.63 -10.56 -5.44
N ASN A 10 -12.66 -10.91 -6.22
CA ASN A 10 -12.97 -12.29 -6.55
C ASN A 10 -11.85 -13.00 -7.32
N VAL A 11 -11.11 -12.29 -8.18
CA VAL A 11 -9.91 -12.83 -8.83
C VAL A 11 -8.81 -13.16 -7.81
N ILE A 12 -8.60 -12.32 -6.79
CA ILE A 12 -7.60 -12.54 -5.73
C ILE A 12 -8.02 -13.65 -4.77
N ASP A 13 -9.31 -13.70 -4.42
CA ASP A 13 -9.86 -14.63 -3.42
C ASP A 13 -9.92 -16.08 -3.94
N ASN A 14 -10.30 -16.27 -5.21
CA ASN A 14 -10.37 -17.60 -5.84
C ASN A 14 -9.02 -18.33 -5.95
N GLU A 15 -7.89 -17.62 -5.84
CA GLU A 15 -6.55 -18.19 -5.91
C GLU A 15 -6.25 -19.14 -4.71
N LYS A 16 -6.85 -18.90 -3.54
CA LYS A 16 -6.69 -19.79 -2.36
C LYS A 16 -7.59 -21.03 -2.42
N GLY A 17 -8.74 -20.95 -3.09
CA GLY A 17 -9.67 -22.08 -3.27
C GLY A 17 -9.29 -23.02 -4.42
N GLY A 18 -8.67 -22.49 -5.49
CA GLY A 18 -8.34 -23.23 -6.71
C GLY A 18 -7.14 -24.17 -6.60
N ALA A 19 -6.25 -23.98 -5.61
CA ALA A 19 -5.08 -24.86 -5.43
C ALA A 19 -5.44 -26.28 -4.95
N SER A 20 -6.66 -26.49 -4.41
CA SER A 20 -7.09 -27.79 -3.88
C SER A 20 -7.99 -28.60 -4.83
N GLN A 21 -8.50 -28.04 -5.93
CA GLN A 21 -9.48 -28.74 -6.78
C GLN A 21 -8.95 -29.25 -8.13
N THR A 22 -7.74 -28.86 -8.57
CA THR A 22 -7.27 -29.18 -9.93
C THR A 22 -6.55 -30.53 -10.06
N VAL A 23 -6.45 -31.35 -9.00
CA VAL A 23 -5.71 -32.62 -9.05
C VAL A 23 -6.54 -33.82 -9.54
N ASN A 24 -7.88 -33.73 -9.60
CA ASN A 24 -8.71 -34.94 -9.68
C ASN A 24 -9.59 -35.13 -10.94
N ASN A 25 -9.39 -34.45 -12.07
CA ASN A 25 -10.14 -34.80 -13.29
C ASN A 25 -9.30 -34.80 -14.58
N LEU A 26 -8.84 -36.02 -14.89
CA LEU A 26 -8.86 -36.71 -16.18
C LEU A 26 -8.31 -36.01 -17.45
N SER A 27 -7.27 -36.67 -17.97
CA SER A 27 -6.83 -36.79 -19.36
C SER A 27 -7.86 -36.45 -20.45
N THR A 28 -7.65 -35.35 -21.17
CA THR A 28 -7.56 -35.24 -22.65
C THR A 28 -7.40 -33.76 -23.07
N SER A 29 -6.54 -33.50 -24.08
CA SER A 29 -6.36 -32.21 -24.80
C SER A 29 -5.24 -31.26 -24.32
N GLY A 30 -3.99 -31.59 -24.68
CA GLY A 30 -2.76 -30.85 -24.31
C GLY A 30 -2.52 -29.49 -24.98
N THR A 31 -3.45 -28.97 -25.79
CA THR A 31 -3.33 -27.64 -26.43
C THR A 31 -4.33 -26.62 -25.88
N LYS A 32 -5.54 -27.04 -25.47
CA LYS A 32 -6.52 -26.14 -24.83
C LYS A 32 -6.13 -25.78 -23.39
N LEU A 33 -5.46 -26.70 -22.68
CA LEU A 33 -4.95 -26.41 -21.32
C LEU A 33 -3.94 -25.25 -21.33
N THR A 34 -3.02 -25.23 -22.30
CA THR A 34 -1.94 -24.23 -22.35
C THR A 34 -2.43 -22.82 -22.64
N TRP A 35 -3.44 -22.66 -23.50
CA TRP A 35 -4.06 -21.35 -23.77
C TRP A 35 -4.84 -20.85 -22.56
N ASN A 36 -5.58 -21.72 -21.86
CA ASN A 36 -6.29 -21.35 -20.65
C ASN A 36 -5.32 -20.94 -19.53
N GLU A 37 -4.22 -21.68 -19.33
CA GLU A 37 -3.16 -21.32 -18.38
C GLU A 37 -2.48 -19.99 -18.73
N THR A 38 -2.21 -19.76 -20.02
CA THR A 38 -1.62 -18.51 -20.50
C THR A 38 -2.58 -17.34 -20.27
N LEU A 39 -3.87 -17.50 -20.62
CA LEU A 39 -4.90 -16.49 -20.40
C LEU A 39 -5.12 -16.20 -18.91
N VAL A 40 -5.12 -17.23 -18.06
CA VAL A 40 -5.21 -17.07 -16.60
C VAL A 40 -4.00 -16.32 -16.06
N SER A 41 -2.78 -16.64 -16.51
CA SER A 41 -1.58 -15.93 -16.08
C SER A 41 -1.54 -14.46 -16.53
N LEU A 42 -2.01 -14.16 -17.74
CA LEU A 42 -2.12 -12.80 -18.26
C LEU A 42 -3.21 -12.01 -17.53
N ALA A 43 -4.37 -12.63 -17.26
CA ALA A 43 -5.43 -12.03 -16.48
C ALA A 43 -4.96 -11.74 -15.04
N GLN A 44 -4.17 -12.63 -14.44
CA GLN A 44 -3.60 -12.45 -13.11
C GLN A 44 -2.61 -11.29 -13.08
N GLN A 45 -1.68 -11.22 -14.04
CA GLN A 45 -0.76 -10.09 -14.15
C GLN A 45 -1.51 -8.78 -14.35
N ALA A 46 -2.52 -8.76 -15.23
CA ALA A 46 -3.37 -7.59 -15.46
C ALA A 46 -4.12 -7.17 -14.18
N SER A 47 -4.58 -8.13 -13.37
CA SER A 47 -5.23 -7.87 -12.08
C SER A 47 -4.25 -7.21 -11.10
N VAL A 48 -3.05 -7.79 -10.90
CA VAL A 48 -2.04 -7.24 -9.98
C VAL A 48 -1.60 -5.83 -10.39
N TYR A 49 -1.34 -5.60 -11.68
CA TYR A 49 -1.00 -4.28 -12.19
C TYR A 49 -2.17 -3.29 -12.08
N GLY A 50 -3.39 -3.74 -12.34
CA GLY A 50 -4.59 -2.92 -12.19
C GLY A 50 -4.80 -2.49 -10.73
N ILE A 51 -4.57 -3.38 -9.76
CA ILE A 51 -4.68 -3.06 -8.33
C ILE A 51 -3.59 -2.08 -7.93
N ALA A 52 -2.35 -2.30 -8.36
CA ALA A 52 -1.24 -1.39 -8.09
C ALA A 52 -1.49 0.00 -8.68
N ALA A 53 -2.00 0.08 -9.92
CA ALA A 53 -2.39 1.34 -10.54
C ALA A 53 -3.55 2.01 -9.78
N GLY A 54 -4.57 1.24 -9.39
CA GLY A 54 -5.69 1.71 -8.58
C GLY A 54 -5.24 2.28 -7.23
N TYR A 55 -4.29 1.61 -6.56
CA TYR A 55 -3.68 2.10 -5.33
C TYR A 55 -2.93 3.41 -5.55
N CYS A 56 -2.05 3.48 -6.56
CA CYS A 56 -1.27 4.68 -6.88
C CYS A 56 -2.17 5.88 -7.21
N LEU A 57 -3.15 5.69 -8.10
CA LEU A 57 -4.12 6.71 -8.47
C LEU A 57 -4.92 7.19 -7.26
N SER A 58 -5.43 6.25 -6.45
CA SER A 58 -6.21 6.59 -5.26
C SER A 58 -5.37 7.36 -4.23
N ALA A 59 -4.14 6.93 -3.97
CA ALA A 59 -3.25 7.58 -3.02
C ALA A 59 -2.84 9.00 -3.44
N SER A 60 -2.56 9.21 -4.72
CA SER A 60 -2.19 10.51 -5.28
C SER A 60 -3.37 11.48 -5.29
N LEU A 61 -4.54 11.04 -5.76
CA LEU A 61 -5.76 11.85 -5.76
C LEU A 61 -6.22 12.18 -4.34
N LEU A 62 -6.21 11.21 -3.43
CA LEU A 62 -6.61 11.42 -2.04
C LEU A 62 -5.72 12.47 -1.37
N SER A 63 -4.42 12.51 -1.64
CA SER A 63 -3.52 13.54 -1.08
C SER A 63 -3.92 14.96 -1.50
N ILE A 64 -4.31 15.14 -2.77
CA ILE A 64 -4.75 16.44 -3.31
C ILE A 64 -6.14 16.80 -2.77
N ILE A 65 -7.07 15.85 -2.82
CA ILE A 65 -8.46 16.04 -2.38
C ILE A 65 -8.51 16.30 -0.87
N ASN A 66 -7.72 15.59 -0.05
CA ASN A 66 -7.66 15.85 1.39
C ASN A 66 -7.15 17.26 1.69
N LYS A 67 -6.15 17.75 0.96
CA LYS A 67 -5.69 19.15 1.11
C LYS A 67 -6.81 20.13 0.75
N TRP A 68 -7.55 19.87 -0.31
CA TRP A 68 -8.69 20.70 -0.71
C TRP A 68 -9.84 20.65 0.31
N ALA A 69 -10.16 19.48 0.83
CA ALA A 69 -11.16 19.27 1.87
C ALA A 69 -10.77 20.00 3.16
N VAL A 70 -9.53 19.87 3.64
CA VAL A 70 -9.07 20.54 4.87
C VAL A 70 -9.09 22.07 4.75
N MET A 71 -8.89 22.63 3.55
CA MET A 71 -9.04 24.08 3.32
C MET A 71 -10.49 24.57 3.50
N LYS A 72 -11.48 23.69 3.34
CA LYS A 72 -12.92 24.02 3.44
C LYS A 72 -13.58 23.48 4.72
N PHE A 73 -13.04 22.40 5.26
CA PHE A 73 -13.45 21.69 6.46
C PHE A 73 -12.20 21.48 7.33
N PRO A 74 -11.83 22.46 8.17
CA PRO A 74 -10.51 22.53 8.80
C PRO A 74 -10.39 21.63 10.05
N TYR A 75 -10.83 20.38 9.92
CA TYR A 75 -10.76 19.31 10.92
C TYR A 75 -10.25 18.01 10.27
N PRO A 76 -8.93 17.89 10.06
CA PRO A 76 -8.32 16.67 9.53
C PRO A 76 -8.75 15.37 10.20
N GLY A 77 -8.86 15.34 11.55
CA GLY A 77 -9.28 14.14 12.29
C GLY A 77 -10.74 13.80 12.01
N ALA A 78 -11.64 14.78 12.08
CA ALA A 78 -13.04 14.53 11.70
C ALA A 78 -13.19 14.09 10.24
N LEU A 79 -12.35 14.59 9.33
CA LEU A 79 -12.33 14.17 7.92
C LEU A 79 -11.91 12.69 7.78
N THR A 80 -10.88 12.24 8.50
CA THR A 80 -10.47 10.82 8.49
C THR A 80 -11.54 9.92 9.10
N ALA A 81 -12.22 10.35 10.17
CA ALA A 81 -13.36 9.63 10.72
C ALA A 81 -14.53 9.49 9.74
N LEU A 82 -14.83 10.53 8.97
CA LEU A 82 -15.83 10.45 7.91
C LEU A 82 -15.41 9.45 6.83
N GLN A 83 -14.12 9.39 6.46
CA GLN A 83 -13.61 8.37 5.53
C GLN A 83 -13.75 6.95 6.10
N TYR A 84 -13.43 6.74 7.37
CA TYR A 84 -13.57 5.44 8.04
C TYR A 84 -15.05 5.02 8.13
N PHE A 85 -15.93 5.94 8.55
CA PHE A 85 -17.36 5.71 8.62
C PHE A 85 -17.95 5.37 7.26
N THR A 86 -17.68 6.18 6.23
CA THR A 86 -18.20 5.95 4.88
C THR A 86 -17.65 4.65 4.27
N SER A 87 -16.42 4.28 4.59
CA SER A 87 -15.85 3.01 4.13
C SER A 87 -16.52 1.81 4.78
N ALA A 88 -16.67 1.80 6.11
CA ALA A 88 -17.34 0.73 6.84
C ALA A 88 -18.83 0.64 6.45
N PHE A 89 -19.53 1.76 6.44
CA PHE A 89 -20.93 1.84 6.06
C PHE A 89 -21.16 1.42 4.61
N GLY A 90 -20.30 1.87 3.68
CA GLY A 90 -20.37 1.51 2.27
C GLY A 90 -20.26 0.01 2.05
N VAL A 91 -19.33 -0.67 2.74
CA VAL A 91 -19.20 -2.13 2.68
C VAL A 91 -20.43 -2.84 3.24
N LEU A 92 -20.96 -2.40 4.38
CA LEU A 92 -22.17 -3.00 4.98
C LEU A 92 -23.40 -2.85 4.09
N VAL A 93 -23.62 -1.67 3.51
CA VAL A 93 -24.75 -1.41 2.60
C VAL A 93 -24.60 -2.21 1.30
N CYS A 94 -23.41 -2.20 0.69
CA CYS A 94 -23.16 -3.00 -0.52
C CYS A 94 -23.27 -4.50 -0.25
N GLY A 95 -22.89 -4.97 0.94
CA GLY A 95 -23.09 -6.35 1.40
C GLY A 95 -24.56 -6.71 1.56
N TRP A 96 -25.35 -5.82 2.17
CA TRP A 96 -26.81 -6.01 2.30
C TRP A 96 -27.51 -6.06 0.93
N LEU A 97 -27.06 -5.23 -0.02
CA LEU A 97 -27.53 -5.22 -1.41
C LEU A 97 -26.98 -6.39 -2.25
N LYS A 98 -26.15 -7.27 -1.68
CA LYS A 98 -25.47 -8.40 -2.36
C LYS A 98 -24.60 -7.99 -3.54
N PHE A 99 -24.10 -6.75 -3.55
CA PHE A 99 -23.10 -6.29 -4.52
C PHE A 99 -21.67 -6.68 -4.15
N VAL A 100 -21.45 -7.02 -2.87
CA VAL A 100 -20.14 -7.33 -2.31
C VAL A 100 -20.29 -8.51 -1.36
N GLU A 101 -19.42 -9.51 -1.49
CA GLU A 101 -19.26 -10.52 -0.45
C GLU A 101 -18.29 -9.99 0.62
N HIS A 102 -18.77 -9.86 1.85
CA HIS A 102 -17.91 -9.54 3.00
C HIS A 102 -18.12 -10.57 4.12
N ASP A 103 -17.08 -10.81 4.90
CA ASP A 103 -17.16 -11.68 6.07
C ASP A 103 -18.08 -11.08 7.15
N ARG A 104 -18.74 -11.95 7.92
CA ARG A 104 -19.56 -11.50 9.04
C ARG A 104 -18.68 -10.80 10.09
N LEU A 105 -19.23 -9.77 10.72
CA LEU A 105 -18.58 -9.10 11.84
C LEU A 105 -18.57 -10.03 13.05
N ASP A 106 -17.38 -10.31 13.54
CA ASP A 106 -17.11 -11.15 14.70
C ASP A 106 -16.12 -10.44 15.63
N LEU A 107 -16.52 -10.32 16.90
CA LEU A 107 -15.75 -9.61 17.91
C LEU A 107 -14.41 -10.29 18.21
N GLN A 108 -14.33 -11.62 18.08
CA GLN A 108 -13.08 -12.34 18.28
C GLN A 108 -12.07 -12.01 17.17
N THR A 109 -12.55 -11.87 15.94
CA THR A 109 -11.75 -11.44 14.79
C THR A 109 -11.30 -9.99 14.94
N MET A 110 -12.17 -9.10 15.45
CA MET A 110 -11.78 -7.71 15.76
C MET A 110 -10.66 -7.66 16.81
N TRP A 111 -10.77 -8.43 17.89
CA TRP A 111 -9.70 -8.49 18.91
C TRP A 111 -8.36 -8.99 18.37
N LYS A 112 -8.38 -9.87 17.36
CA LYS A 112 -7.16 -10.35 16.68
C LYS A 112 -6.57 -9.29 15.74
N PHE A 113 -7.39 -8.40 15.18
CA PHE A 113 -6.97 -7.35 14.27
C PHE A 113 -6.52 -6.07 15.01
N LEU A 114 -7.05 -5.82 16.21
CA LEU A 114 -6.75 -4.64 17.05
C LEU A 114 -5.26 -4.33 17.23
N PRO A 115 -4.34 -5.30 17.45
CA PRO A 115 -2.91 -5.00 17.53
C PRO A 115 -2.36 -4.34 16.26
N ALA A 116 -2.91 -4.67 15.09
CA ALA A 116 -2.51 -4.03 13.83
C ALA A 116 -2.94 -2.56 13.82
N ALA A 117 -4.14 -2.25 14.30
CA ALA A 117 -4.61 -0.88 14.44
C ALA A 117 -3.71 -0.07 15.39
N ILE A 118 -3.31 -0.64 16.55
CA ILE A 118 -2.41 0.03 17.50
C ILE A 118 -1.04 0.33 16.86
N ILE A 119 -0.45 -0.64 16.16
CA ILE A 119 0.84 -0.47 15.46
C ILE A 119 0.74 0.59 14.36
N PHE A 120 -0.38 0.61 13.62
CA PHE A 120 -0.65 1.61 12.61
C PHE A 120 -0.73 3.02 13.21
N TYR A 121 -1.46 3.18 14.33
CA TYR A 121 -1.54 4.46 15.05
C TYR A 121 -0.18 4.90 15.60
N LEU A 122 0.63 3.98 16.15
CA LEU A 122 1.99 4.30 16.60
C LEU A 122 2.87 4.80 15.44
N SER A 123 2.72 4.20 14.26
CA SER A 123 3.43 4.60 13.05
C SER A 123 2.97 5.96 12.53
N LEU A 124 1.67 6.26 12.63
CA LEU A 124 1.12 7.58 12.30
C LEU A 124 1.62 8.67 13.27
N PHE A 125 1.66 8.36 14.56
CA PHE A 125 2.15 9.27 15.60
C PHE A 125 3.64 9.61 15.39
N THR A 126 4.50 8.60 15.27
CA THR A 126 5.94 8.81 15.02
C THR A 126 6.21 9.50 13.68
N ASN A 127 5.39 9.25 12.66
CA ASN A 127 5.45 9.98 11.39
C ASN A 127 5.18 11.48 11.57
N SER A 128 4.15 11.82 12.36
CA SER A 128 3.77 13.20 12.64
C SER A 128 4.84 13.92 13.44
N GLU A 129 5.34 13.30 14.51
CA GLU A 129 6.43 13.85 15.33
C GLU A 129 7.73 14.06 14.55
N LEU A 130 8.07 13.13 13.64
CA LEU A 130 9.21 13.29 12.75
C LEU A 130 9.05 14.53 11.85
N LEU A 131 7.86 14.75 11.27
CA LEU A 131 7.60 15.91 10.41
C LEU A 131 7.57 17.24 11.19
N LEU A 132 7.30 17.21 12.50
CA LEU A 132 7.38 18.40 13.35
C LEU A 132 8.83 18.81 13.65
N HIS A 133 9.74 17.85 13.74
CA HIS A 133 11.14 18.09 14.15
C HIS A 133 12.14 18.05 12.99
N ALA A 134 11.78 17.46 11.84
CA ALA A 134 12.63 17.32 10.67
C ALA A 134 12.04 18.00 9.45
N ASN A 135 12.90 18.45 8.54
CA ASN A 135 12.49 18.88 7.21
C ASN A 135 11.95 17.70 6.38
N VAL A 136 11.19 18.05 5.34
CA VAL A 136 10.59 17.07 4.41
C VAL A 136 11.66 16.22 3.71
N ASP A 137 12.84 16.78 3.49
CA ASP A 137 13.94 16.12 2.79
C ASP A 137 14.56 15.00 3.64
N THR A 138 14.83 15.24 4.94
CA THR A 138 15.27 14.19 5.88
C THR A 138 14.22 13.08 5.98
N PHE A 139 12.94 13.45 6.05
CA PHE A 139 11.84 12.47 6.06
C PHE A 139 11.90 11.53 4.84
N ILE A 140 12.19 12.04 3.64
CA ILE A 140 12.31 11.26 2.42
C ILE A 140 13.43 10.21 2.53
N VAL A 141 14.59 10.56 3.12
CA VAL A 141 15.72 9.63 3.29
C VAL A 141 15.35 8.45 4.18
N PHE A 142 14.80 8.73 5.36
CA PHE A 142 14.40 7.67 6.30
C PHE A 142 13.26 6.82 5.73
N ARG A 143 12.31 7.43 5.03
CA ARG A 143 11.26 6.69 4.32
C ARG A 143 11.83 5.75 3.25
N SER A 144 12.88 6.17 2.55
CA SER A 144 13.54 5.40 1.50
C SER A 144 14.36 4.22 2.07
N ALA A 145 14.72 4.28 3.36
CA ALA A 145 15.33 3.16 4.08
C ALA A 145 14.32 2.09 4.53
N VAL A 146 13.05 2.42 4.74
CA VAL A 146 12.01 1.49 5.25
C VAL A 146 11.96 0.16 4.46
N PRO A 147 12.00 0.11 3.11
CA PRO A 147 11.96 -1.15 2.37
C PRO A 147 13.09 -2.13 2.72
N ILE A 148 14.28 -1.63 3.09
CA ILE A 148 15.41 -2.47 3.50
C ILE A 148 15.05 -3.24 4.77
N PHE A 149 14.53 -2.53 5.77
CA PHE A 149 14.13 -3.13 7.05
C PHE A 149 12.89 -4.02 6.89
N VAL A 150 11.94 -3.63 6.05
CA VAL A 150 10.77 -4.47 5.73
C VAL A 150 11.20 -5.77 5.05
N ALA A 151 12.18 -5.76 4.14
CA ALA A 151 12.68 -6.97 3.49
C ALA A 151 13.34 -7.95 4.49
N ILE A 152 14.07 -7.40 5.47
CA ILE A 152 14.62 -8.19 6.59
C ILE A 152 13.47 -8.75 7.43
N GLY A 153 12.49 -7.92 7.80
CA GLY A 153 11.34 -8.32 8.61
C GLY A 153 10.47 -9.38 7.93
N GLU A 154 10.22 -9.29 6.62
CA GLU A 154 9.53 -10.35 5.86
C GLU A 154 10.29 -11.67 5.91
N THR A 155 11.61 -11.62 5.82
CA THR A 155 12.45 -12.83 5.86
C THR A 155 12.44 -13.47 7.25
N LEU A 156 12.61 -12.66 8.31
CA LEU A 156 12.72 -13.15 9.68
C LEU A 156 11.37 -13.49 10.32
N TYR A 157 10.36 -12.63 10.18
CA TYR A 157 9.07 -12.77 10.84
C TYR A 157 8.06 -13.54 9.99
N LEU A 158 7.93 -13.22 8.70
CA LEU A 158 7.03 -13.94 7.79
C LEU A 158 7.64 -15.23 7.21
N LYS A 159 8.89 -15.53 7.56
CA LYS A 159 9.65 -16.73 7.10
C LYS A 159 9.72 -16.85 5.57
N GLN A 160 9.74 -15.72 4.87
CA GLN A 160 9.94 -15.68 3.43
C GLN A 160 11.41 -15.94 3.06
N PRO A 161 11.71 -16.44 1.85
CA PRO A 161 13.10 -16.61 1.42
C PRO A 161 13.83 -15.27 1.34
N TRP A 162 15.14 -15.28 1.61
CA TRP A 162 15.98 -14.10 1.50
C TRP A 162 15.90 -13.47 0.10
N PRO A 163 15.83 -12.13 0.00
CA PRO A 163 15.83 -11.45 -1.29
C PRO A 163 17.08 -11.77 -2.12
N SER A 164 16.92 -11.82 -3.44
CA SER A 164 18.05 -11.96 -4.36
C SER A 164 19.00 -10.76 -4.26
N ILE A 165 20.26 -10.95 -4.62
CA ILE A 165 21.26 -9.85 -4.65
C ILE A 165 20.79 -8.68 -5.52
N LYS A 166 20.05 -8.95 -6.62
CA LYS A 166 19.46 -7.92 -7.48
C LYS A 166 18.44 -7.06 -6.73
N THR A 167 17.64 -7.70 -5.87
CA THR A 167 16.67 -7.00 -5.01
C THR A 167 17.40 -6.12 -4.00
N TRP A 168 18.44 -6.64 -3.34
CA TRP A 168 19.27 -5.84 -2.43
C TRP A 168 19.91 -4.62 -3.11
N MET A 169 20.46 -4.80 -4.31
CA MET A 169 21.03 -3.70 -5.10
C MET A 169 19.97 -2.64 -5.46
N SER A 170 18.75 -3.08 -5.80
CA SER A 170 17.66 -2.14 -6.09
C SER A 170 17.25 -1.31 -4.87
N LEU A 171 17.14 -1.93 -3.69
CA LEU A 171 16.82 -1.24 -2.44
C LEU A 171 17.95 -0.28 -2.04
N ALA A 172 19.20 -0.69 -2.21
CA ALA A 172 20.35 0.17 -2.00
C ALA A 172 20.40 1.36 -2.97
N THR A 173 19.96 1.18 -4.22
CA THR A 173 19.84 2.26 -5.21
C THR A 173 18.76 3.27 -4.80
N ILE A 174 17.61 2.80 -4.30
CA ILE A 174 16.56 3.69 -3.76
C ILE A 174 17.11 4.51 -2.60
N PHE A 175 17.76 3.86 -1.63
CA PHE A 175 18.33 4.56 -0.48
C PHE A 175 19.45 5.53 -0.91
N GLY A 176 20.38 5.11 -1.76
CA GLY A 176 21.47 5.95 -2.26
C GLY A 176 20.99 7.18 -3.03
N GLY A 177 19.95 7.03 -3.87
CA GLY A 177 19.33 8.18 -4.55
C GLY A 177 18.71 9.18 -3.56
N SER A 178 18.11 8.68 -2.47
CA SER A 178 17.53 9.55 -1.45
C SER A 178 18.59 10.30 -0.65
N VAL A 179 19.73 9.66 -0.37
CA VAL A 179 20.87 10.33 0.27
C VAL A 179 21.43 11.41 -0.66
N LEU A 180 21.61 11.11 -1.95
CA LEU A 180 22.05 12.08 -2.96
C LEU A 180 21.11 13.31 -3.03
N TYR A 181 19.80 13.08 -2.90
CA TYR A 181 18.81 14.15 -2.87
C TYR A 181 19.01 15.14 -1.72
N VAL A 182 19.55 14.68 -0.58
CA VAL A 182 19.71 15.48 0.66
C VAL A 182 21.16 15.88 0.94
N LEU A 183 22.14 15.53 0.08
CA LEU A 183 23.56 15.85 0.29
C LEU A 183 23.86 17.35 0.48
N THR A 184 22.91 18.23 0.18
CA THR A 184 23.02 19.68 0.35
C THR A 184 22.30 20.25 1.58
N ASP A 185 21.61 19.42 2.37
CA ASP A 185 20.80 19.90 3.51
C ASP A 185 21.47 19.57 4.86
N TYR A 186 22.17 20.56 5.41
CA TYR A 186 22.86 20.45 6.72
C TYR A 186 21.97 21.03 7.82
N GLN A 187 20.98 20.27 8.27
CA GLN A 187 20.24 20.59 9.50
C GLN A 187 20.16 19.35 10.41
N PHE A 188 21.26 19.08 11.11
CA PHE A 188 21.31 18.02 12.11
C PHE A 188 20.68 18.49 13.43
N THR A 189 19.59 17.85 13.84
CA THR A 189 19.00 18.03 15.19
C THR A 189 18.84 16.67 15.84
N LEU A 190 19.33 16.49 17.07
CA LEU A 190 19.26 15.21 17.80
C LEU A 190 17.82 14.68 17.90
N ALA A 191 16.86 15.56 18.20
CA ALA A 191 15.44 15.23 18.26
C ALA A 191 14.89 14.68 16.93
N ALA A 192 15.28 15.29 15.81
CA ALA A 192 14.87 14.84 14.48
C ALA A 192 15.33 13.42 14.18
N TYR A 193 16.58 13.08 14.52
CA TYR A 193 17.13 11.74 14.30
C TYR A 193 16.58 10.68 15.25
N THR A 194 16.27 11.04 16.50
CA THR A 194 15.57 10.14 17.44
C THR A 194 14.19 9.78 16.93
N TRP A 195 13.40 10.77 16.51
CA TRP A 195 12.09 10.54 15.91
C TRP A 195 12.17 9.82 14.57
N ALA A 196 13.22 10.07 13.79
CA ALA A 196 13.44 9.38 12.53
C ALA A 196 13.71 7.89 12.73
N LEU A 197 14.49 7.52 13.74
CA LEU A 197 14.71 6.13 14.11
C LEU A 197 13.42 5.48 14.64
N ALA A 198 12.66 6.18 15.48
CA ALA A 198 11.37 5.70 15.98
C ALA A 198 10.37 5.45 14.85
N TYR A 199 10.29 6.38 13.89
CA TYR A 199 9.49 6.23 12.66
C TYR A 199 9.95 5.04 11.82
N LEU A 200 11.25 4.89 11.60
CA LEU A 200 11.80 3.79 10.80
C LEU A 200 11.45 2.42 11.41
N ILE A 201 11.60 2.27 12.73
CA ILE A 201 11.28 1.03 13.44
C ILE A 201 9.77 0.76 13.40
N SER A 202 8.95 1.74 13.80
CA SER A 202 7.49 1.59 13.84
C SER A 202 6.90 1.27 12.48
N MET A 203 7.26 2.01 11.42
CA MET A 203 6.80 1.74 10.06
C MET A 203 7.26 0.38 9.54
N SER A 204 8.48 -0.05 9.85
CA SER A 204 8.95 -1.36 9.41
C SER A 204 8.13 -2.49 10.06
N ILE A 205 7.83 -2.35 11.35
CA ILE A 205 6.93 -3.27 12.07
C ILE A 205 5.53 -3.22 11.47
N ASP A 206 4.99 -2.04 11.19
CA ASP A 206 3.66 -1.85 10.60
C ASP A 206 3.49 -2.59 9.28
N PHE A 207 4.39 -2.35 8.30
CA PHE A 207 4.31 -3.00 7.01
C PHE A 207 4.38 -4.54 7.10
N VAL A 208 5.27 -5.06 7.95
CA VAL A 208 5.44 -6.51 8.13
C VAL A 208 4.27 -7.13 8.88
N TYR A 209 3.79 -6.47 9.95
CA TYR A 209 2.72 -6.97 10.79
C TYR A 209 1.36 -6.89 10.09
N ILE A 210 1.05 -5.79 9.39
CA ILE A 210 -0.17 -5.73 8.58
C ILE A 210 -0.12 -6.82 7.50
N LYS A 211 1.03 -7.04 6.85
CA LYS A 211 1.16 -8.16 5.90
C LYS A 211 0.90 -9.51 6.57
N HIS A 212 1.39 -9.74 7.79
CA HIS A 212 1.09 -10.94 8.55
C HIS A 212 -0.43 -11.11 8.74
N VAL A 213 -1.10 -10.09 9.28
CA VAL A 213 -2.54 -10.11 9.58
C VAL A 213 -3.37 -10.35 8.31
N VAL A 214 -3.07 -9.63 7.23
CA VAL A 214 -3.73 -9.78 5.93
C VAL A 214 -3.61 -11.21 5.38
N MET A 215 -2.50 -11.90 5.67
CA MET A 215 -2.27 -13.26 5.20
C MET A 215 -2.86 -14.35 6.12
N THR A 216 -2.98 -14.10 7.41
CA THR A 216 -3.37 -15.10 8.43
C THR A 216 -4.81 -15.02 8.91
N ILE A 217 -5.44 -13.83 8.89
CA ILE A 217 -6.77 -13.65 9.48
C ILE A 217 -7.91 -14.31 8.68
N GLY A 218 -7.65 -14.67 7.42
CA GLY A 218 -8.58 -15.41 6.58
C GLY A 218 -9.75 -14.59 6.03
N LEU A 219 -9.80 -13.29 6.30
CA LEU A 219 -10.80 -12.37 5.74
C LEU A 219 -10.53 -12.12 4.25
N ASN A 220 -11.61 -11.92 3.50
CA ASN A 220 -11.54 -11.42 2.14
C ASN A 220 -11.19 -9.92 2.12
N THR A 221 -11.00 -9.33 0.95
CA THR A 221 -10.52 -7.94 0.84
C THR A 221 -11.52 -6.95 1.45
N TRP A 222 -12.81 -7.16 1.20
CA TRP A 222 -13.86 -6.29 1.76
C TRP A 222 -14.04 -6.48 3.26
N GLY A 223 -13.81 -7.68 3.78
CA GLY A 223 -13.68 -7.96 5.20
C GLY A 223 -12.53 -7.15 5.82
N LEU A 224 -11.34 -7.18 5.21
CA LEU A 224 -10.20 -6.36 5.68
C LEU A 224 -10.52 -4.86 5.68
N VAL A 225 -11.19 -4.36 4.63
CA VAL A 225 -11.65 -2.97 4.56
C VAL A 225 -12.63 -2.67 5.70
N LEU A 226 -13.64 -3.51 5.90
CA LEU A 226 -14.66 -3.31 6.93
C LEU A 226 -14.04 -3.30 8.34
N TYR A 227 -13.27 -4.33 8.69
CA TYR A 227 -12.66 -4.45 10.02
C TYR A 227 -11.69 -3.30 10.30
N ASN A 228 -10.81 -2.97 9.35
CA ASN A 228 -9.85 -1.88 9.55
C ASN A 228 -10.51 -0.53 9.75
N ASN A 229 -11.49 -0.18 8.90
CA ASN A 229 -12.16 1.12 8.99
C ASN A 229 -13.09 1.18 10.22
N LEU A 230 -13.73 0.08 10.60
CA LEU A 230 -14.54 0.03 11.81
C LEU A 230 -13.69 0.19 13.07
N GLU A 231 -12.56 -0.51 13.16
CA GLU A 231 -11.64 -0.37 14.31
C GLU A 231 -10.99 1.00 14.38
N ALA A 232 -10.56 1.56 13.24
CA ALA A 232 -10.06 2.94 13.19
C ALA A 232 -11.13 3.94 13.66
N LEU A 233 -12.39 3.74 13.28
CA LEU A 233 -13.50 4.56 13.76
C LEU A 233 -13.75 4.40 15.28
N LEU A 234 -13.53 3.20 15.84
CA LEU A 234 -13.63 2.99 17.29
C LEU A 234 -12.49 3.65 18.07
N LEU A 235 -11.30 3.77 17.46
CA LEU A 235 -10.14 4.43 18.05
C LEU A 235 -10.14 5.96 17.82
N PHE A 236 -10.92 6.46 16.87
CA PHE A 236 -11.04 7.88 16.55
C PHE A 236 -11.34 8.82 17.73
N PRO A 237 -12.19 8.50 18.74
CA PRO A 237 -12.38 9.39 19.89
C PRO A 237 -11.08 9.70 20.65
N LEU A 238 -10.12 8.76 20.67
CA LEU A 238 -8.79 8.99 21.24
C LEU A 238 -7.99 9.96 20.37
N GLU A 239 -8.06 9.82 19.05
CA GLU A 239 -7.41 10.72 18.07
C GLU A 239 -7.93 12.16 18.21
N LEU A 240 -9.25 12.33 18.35
CA LEU A 240 -9.88 13.63 18.60
C LEU A 240 -9.41 14.32 19.88
N LEU A 241 -9.21 13.55 20.95
CA LEU A 241 -8.71 14.06 22.23
C LEU A 241 -7.24 14.50 22.09
N ILE A 242 -6.42 13.72 21.40
CA ILE A 242 -4.99 14.01 21.19
C ILE A 242 -4.82 15.23 20.27
N MET A 243 -5.58 15.33 19.18
CA MET A 243 -5.48 16.45 18.23
C MET A 243 -6.14 17.74 18.75
N GLY A 244 -6.94 17.66 19.82
CA GLY A 244 -7.63 18.82 20.40
C GLY A 244 -8.75 19.41 19.53
N GLU A 245 -9.13 18.73 18.44
CA GLU A 245 -10.15 19.21 17.50
C GLU A 245 -11.53 19.35 18.15
N LEU A 246 -11.84 18.57 19.19
CA LEU A 246 -13.11 18.65 19.92
C LEU A 246 -13.43 20.05 20.42
N LYS A 247 -12.42 20.78 20.92
CA LYS A 247 -12.60 22.15 21.41
C LYS A 247 -12.88 23.12 20.27
N LYS A 248 -12.21 22.93 19.13
CA LYS A 248 -12.36 23.74 17.93
C LYS A 248 -13.73 23.54 17.29
N ILE A 249 -14.15 22.28 17.12
CA ILE A 249 -15.48 21.91 16.61
C ILE A 249 -16.59 22.51 17.48
N LYS A 250 -16.45 22.42 18.81
CA LYS A 250 -17.45 22.98 19.73
C LYS A 250 -17.58 24.50 19.62
N HIS A 251 -16.47 25.20 19.37
CA HIS A 251 -16.45 26.66 19.20
C HIS A 251 -17.04 27.10 17.86
N ASP A 252 -16.73 26.36 16.78
CA ASP A 252 -17.18 26.73 15.44
C ASP A 252 -18.65 26.36 15.16
N ILE A 253 -19.20 25.37 15.89
CA ILE A 253 -20.64 25.06 15.89
C ILE A 253 -21.47 26.21 16.48
N SER A 254 -20.92 26.94 17.46
CA SER A 254 -21.60 28.12 18.02
C SER A 254 -21.63 29.33 17.06
N ASP A 255 -20.81 29.35 16.02
CA ASP A 255 -20.66 30.49 15.09
C ASP A 255 -21.41 30.29 13.75
N GLU A 256 -22.40 29.39 13.69
CA GLU A 256 -23.27 29.15 12.51
C GLU A 256 -22.54 28.96 11.16
N THR A 257 -21.41 28.26 11.15
CA THR A 257 -20.67 28.00 9.91
C THR A 257 -21.49 27.08 8.97
N SER A 258 -21.70 27.47 7.71
CA SER A 258 -22.51 26.71 6.73
C SER A 258 -21.82 25.45 6.18
N TRP A 259 -21.70 24.42 7.01
CA TRP A 259 -21.07 23.13 6.66
C TRP A 259 -21.80 22.35 5.56
N TYR A 260 -23.06 22.70 5.28
CA TYR A 260 -23.90 22.06 4.26
C TYR A 260 -23.68 22.63 2.85
N SER A 261 -22.85 23.65 2.68
CA SER A 261 -22.60 24.22 1.36
C SER A 261 -21.93 23.20 0.43
N LEU A 262 -22.30 23.21 -0.85
CA LEU A 262 -21.74 22.31 -1.86
C LEU A 262 -20.20 22.42 -1.94
N ALA A 263 -19.65 23.60 -1.64
CA ALA A 263 -18.22 23.87 -1.58
C ALA A 263 -17.48 23.09 -0.48
N VAL A 264 -18.18 22.63 0.56
CA VAL A 264 -17.65 21.78 1.64
C VAL A 264 -18.01 20.32 1.39
N VAL A 265 -19.27 20.04 1.03
CA VAL A 265 -19.77 18.68 0.83
C VAL A 265 -19.06 17.96 -0.31
N LEU A 266 -18.78 18.65 -1.43
CA LEU A 266 -18.11 18.04 -2.59
C LEU A 266 -16.68 17.54 -2.27
N PRO A 267 -15.75 18.36 -1.74
CA PRO A 267 -14.41 17.87 -1.42
C PRO A 267 -14.41 16.82 -0.31
N VAL A 268 -15.27 16.96 0.71
CA VAL A 268 -15.40 15.96 1.78
C VAL A 268 -15.95 14.63 1.23
N GLY A 269 -16.97 14.67 0.38
CA GLY A 269 -17.54 13.48 -0.25
C GLY A 269 -16.56 12.77 -1.18
N LEU A 270 -15.78 13.52 -1.97
CA LEU A 270 -14.70 12.95 -2.79
C LEU A 270 -13.59 12.35 -1.93
N SER A 271 -13.23 13.01 -0.84
CA SER A 271 -12.26 12.50 0.14
C SER A 271 -12.72 11.16 0.72
N CYS A 272 -14.01 11.04 1.08
CA CYS A 272 -14.62 9.79 1.55
C CYS A 272 -14.58 8.68 0.48
N LEU A 273 -14.96 9.00 -0.76
CA LEU A 273 -14.91 8.04 -1.87
C LEU A 273 -13.50 7.49 -2.11
N PHE A 274 -12.50 8.38 -2.16
CA PHE A 274 -11.12 7.98 -2.35
C PHE A 274 -10.50 7.36 -1.09
N GLY A 275 -11.02 7.67 0.10
CA GLY A 275 -10.70 6.99 1.36
C GLY A 275 -11.09 5.51 1.32
N LEU A 276 -12.29 5.20 0.80
CA LEU A 276 -12.67 3.82 0.54
C LEU A 276 -11.80 3.18 -0.56
N ALA A 277 -11.54 3.90 -1.66
CA ALA A 277 -10.72 3.41 -2.76
C ALA A 277 -9.33 2.99 -2.28
N ILE A 278 -8.63 3.87 -1.55
CA ILE A 278 -7.28 3.59 -1.06
C ILE A 278 -7.28 2.45 -0.05
N SER A 279 -8.32 2.32 0.77
CA SER A 279 -8.44 1.22 1.74
C SER A 279 -8.54 -0.12 1.00
N PHE A 280 -9.44 -0.22 0.03
CA PHE A 280 -9.59 -1.43 -0.79
C PHE A 280 -8.34 -1.77 -1.59
N PHE A 281 -7.86 -0.84 -2.43
CA PHE A 281 -6.68 -1.11 -3.27
C PHE A 281 -5.42 -1.34 -2.42
N GLY A 282 -5.31 -0.68 -1.27
CA GLY A 282 -4.23 -0.89 -0.32
C GLY A 282 -4.23 -2.29 0.27
N PHE A 283 -5.38 -2.83 0.68
CA PHE A 283 -5.47 -4.21 1.16
C PHE A 283 -5.30 -5.23 0.03
N SER A 284 -5.91 -4.99 -1.13
CA SER A 284 -5.71 -5.80 -2.34
C SER A 284 -4.25 -5.89 -2.74
N CYS A 285 -3.51 -4.76 -2.74
CA CYS A 285 -2.07 -4.76 -2.98
C CYS A 285 -1.33 -5.55 -1.91
N ARG A 286 -1.59 -5.31 -0.62
CA ARG A 286 -0.94 -6.05 0.47
C ARG A 286 -1.22 -7.55 0.41
N ARG A 287 -2.30 -8.00 -0.22
CA ARG A 287 -2.54 -9.41 -0.53
C ARG A 287 -1.71 -9.87 -1.73
N ALA A 288 -1.77 -9.15 -2.83
CA ALA A 288 -1.20 -9.54 -4.12
C ALA A 288 0.35 -9.48 -4.19
N ILE A 289 0.99 -8.55 -3.47
CA ILE A 289 2.45 -8.35 -3.50
C ILE A 289 3.06 -8.48 -2.10
N SER A 290 4.39 -8.61 -2.03
CA SER A 290 5.14 -8.66 -0.76
C SER A 290 5.02 -7.35 0.03
N ALA A 291 5.28 -7.38 1.34
CA ALA A 291 5.29 -6.16 2.16
C ALA A 291 6.31 -5.15 1.62
N THR A 292 7.52 -5.61 1.29
CA THR A 292 8.59 -4.82 0.69
C THR A 292 8.14 -4.21 -0.64
N GLY A 293 7.49 -4.99 -1.50
CA GLY A 293 6.98 -4.52 -2.77
C GLY A 293 5.93 -3.44 -2.61
N PHE A 294 5.06 -3.58 -1.61
CA PHE A 294 4.07 -2.55 -1.27
C PHE A 294 4.74 -1.25 -0.78
N THR A 295 5.79 -1.36 0.03
CA THR A 295 6.57 -0.19 0.48
C THR A 295 7.26 0.51 -0.70
N VAL A 296 7.90 -0.25 -1.60
CA VAL A 296 8.55 0.28 -2.82
C VAL A 296 7.53 0.97 -3.73
N LEU A 297 6.37 0.34 -3.96
CA LEU A 297 5.29 0.91 -4.77
C LEU A 297 4.84 2.28 -4.22
N GLY A 298 4.65 2.37 -2.90
CA GLY A 298 4.28 3.61 -2.23
C GLY A 298 5.34 4.71 -2.35
N ILE A 299 6.62 4.36 -2.24
CA ILE A 299 7.73 5.31 -2.43
C ILE A 299 7.77 5.81 -3.86
N VAL A 300 7.76 4.92 -4.85
CA VAL A 300 7.79 5.29 -6.27
C VAL A 300 6.60 6.19 -6.62
N ASN A 301 5.39 5.87 -6.17
CA ASN A 301 4.21 6.71 -6.42
C ASN A 301 4.37 8.13 -5.84
N LYS A 302 4.91 8.24 -4.61
CA LYS A 302 5.13 9.54 -3.97
C LYS A 302 6.19 10.35 -4.70
N LEU A 303 7.32 9.72 -5.05
CA LEU A 303 8.41 10.38 -5.77
C LEU A 303 7.98 10.80 -7.18
N LEU A 304 7.18 9.99 -7.88
CA LEU A 304 6.59 10.35 -9.17
C LEU A 304 5.75 11.62 -9.05
N THR A 305 4.94 11.73 -8.00
CA THR A 305 4.15 12.94 -7.74
C THR A 305 5.03 14.16 -7.52
N VAL A 306 6.16 14.02 -6.81
CA VAL A 306 7.14 15.10 -6.60
C VAL A 306 7.77 15.51 -7.92
N VAL A 307 8.21 14.56 -8.74
CA VAL A 307 8.81 14.83 -10.05
C VAL A 307 7.84 15.56 -10.98
N ILE A 308 6.58 15.10 -11.06
CA ILE A 308 5.54 15.78 -11.83
C ILE A 308 5.35 17.22 -11.34
N ASN A 309 5.32 17.42 -10.03
CA ASN A 309 5.20 18.76 -9.45
C ASN A 309 6.40 19.67 -9.78
N LEU A 310 7.63 19.13 -9.77
CA LEU A 310 8.84 19.89 -10.16
C LEU A 310 8.88 20.23 -11.65
N ILE A 311 8.33 19.37 -12.51
CA ILE A 311 8.25 19.64 -13.96
C ILE A 311 7.22 20.73 -14.26
N ILE A 312 6.09 20.74 -13.55
CA ILE A 312 4.99 21.69 -13.81
C ILE A 312 5.24 23.04 -13.13
N TRP A 313 5.81 23.05 -11.92
CA TRP A 313 6.16 24.28 -11.21
C TRP A 313 7.67 24.50 -11.28
N ASP A 314 8.07 25.56 -11.98
CA ASP A 314 9.45 25.98 -12.27
C ASP A 314 10.22 26.47 -11.02
N LYS A 315 10.20 25.69 -9.93
CA LYS A 315 10.71 26.10 -8.61
C LYS A 315 11.82 25.18 -8.11
N HIS A 316 13.05 25.69 -8.20
CA HIS A 316 14.21 25.53 -7.29
C HIS A 316 14.51 24.16 -6.66
N SER A 317 14.25 23.01 -7.30
CA SER A 317 15.02 21.81 -6.93
C SER A 317 16.43 21.95 -7.51
N THR A 318 17.46 21.76 -6.68
CA THR A 318 18.84 21.72 -7.15
C THR A 318 18.98 20.60 -8.20
N PHE A 319 19.81 20.79 -9.22
CA PHE A 319 20.05 19.77 -10.24
C PHE A 319 20.44 18.41 -9.62
N VAL A 320 21.23 18.45 -8.55
CA VAL A 320 21.63 17.28 -7.75
C VAL A 320 20.43 16.58 -7.11
N GLY A 321 19.49 17.34 -6.53
CA GLY A 321 18.24 16.81 -5.99
C GLY A 321 17.43 16.07 -7.06
N THR A 322 17.25 16.68 -8.23
CA THR A 322 16.51 16.07 -9.35
C THR A 322 17.15 14.76 -9.81
N VAL A 323 18.49 14.71 -9.90
CA VAL A 323 19.22 13.47 -10.21
C VAL A 323 19.01 12.40 -9.13
N GLY A 324 19.07 12.78 -7.85
CA GLY A 324 18.79 11.87 -6.73
C GLY A 324 17.40 11.24 -6.81
N LEU A 325 16.37 12.04 -7.11
CA LEU A 325 15.00 11.55 -7.30
C LEU A 325 14.87 10.57 -8.48
N LEU A 326 15.54 10.85 -9.60
CA LEU A 326 15.55 9.95 -10.76
C LEU A 326 16.23 8.62 -10.44
N ILE A 327 17.32 8.63 -9.67
CA ILE A 327 17.99 7.42 -9.20
C ILE A 327 17.06 6.60 -8.29
N CYS A 328 16.31 7.25 -7.39
CA CYS A 328 15.31 6.56 -6.57
C CYS A 328 14.25 5.86 -7.43
N MET A 329 13.73 6.53 -8.45
CA MET A 329 12.74 5.94 -9.36
C MET A 329 13.34 4.76 -10.14
N LEU A 330 14.58 4.89 -10.62
CA LEU A 330 15.29 3.79 -11.28
C LEU A 330 15.43 2.58 -10.35
N GLY A 331 15.78 2.80 -9.07
CA GLY A 331 15.82 1.75 -8.06
C GLY A 331 14.48 1.01 -7.90
N GLY A 332 13.36 1.73 -7.96
CA GLY A 332 12.02 1.13 -7.97
C GLY A 332 11.76 0.24 -9.19
N VAL A 333 12.18 0.67 -10.38
CA VAL A 333 12.08 -0.14 -11.62
C VAL A 333 12.96 -1.38 -11.52
N LEU A 334 14.19 -1.25 -11.02
CA LEU A 334 15.09 -2.38 -10.79
C LEU A 334 14.53 -3.39 -9.79
N TYR A 335 13.82 -2.92 -8.75
CA TYR A 335 13.15 -3.78 -7.78
C TYR A 335 12.01 -4.58 -8.44
N GLN A 336 11.20 -3.93 -9.27
CA GLN A 336 10.15 -4.62 -10.02
C GLN A 336 10.76 -5.72 -10.91
N GLN A 337 11.84 -5.40 -11.62
CA GLN A 337 12.55 -6.38 -12.47
C GLN A 337 13.18 -7.53 -11.66
N SER A 338 13.66 -7.27 -10.45
CA SER A 338 14.29 -8.29 -9.60
C SER A 338 13.28 -9.28 -9.01
N THR A 339 12.02 -8.87 -8.90
CA THR A 339 10.91 -9.66 -8.32
C THR A 339 10.06 -10.36 -9.38
N MET A 340 10.12 -9.93 -10.65
CA MET A 340 9.57 -10.69 -11.76
C MET A 340 10.26 -12.06 -11.83
N LYS A 341 9.52 -13.11 -11.49
CA LYS A 341 9.96 -14.48 -11.76
C LYS A 341 10.20 -14.60 -13.26
N LEU A 342 11.46 -14.80 -13.67
CA LEU A 342 11.77 -15.28 -15.00
C LEU A 342 10.97 -16.58 -15.19
N ASN A 343 9.91 -16.55 -15.99
CA ASN A 343 9.20 -17.76 -16.39
C ASN A 343 10.25 -18.73 -16.98
N PRO A 344 10.44 -19.95 -16.42
CA PRO A 344 11.44 -20.90 -16.92
C PRO A 344 11.11 -21.49 -18.30
N PHE A 345 10.30 -20.83 -19.13
CA PHE A 345 9.87 -21.38 -20.42
C PHE A 345 10.80 -21.02 -21.60
N SER A 346 11.95 -20.37 -21.35
CA SER A 346 12.89 -20.01 -22.43
C SER A 346 14.19 -20.83 -22.48
N LEU A 347 14.33 -21.91 -21.71
CA LEU A 347 15.47 -22.84 -21.86
C LEU A 347 15.03 -24.31 -21.69
N LYS A 348 14.12 -24.77 -22.55
CA LYS A 348 13.95 -26.21 -22.79
C LYS A 348 13.75 -26.52 -24.26
N THR A 349 14.70 -26.11 -25.09
CA THR A 349 14.89 -26.65 -26.44
C THR A 349 16.36 -26.95 -26.69
N SER A 350 16.78 -28.15 -26.30
CA SER A 350 17.63 -28.99 -27.15
C SER A 350 17.52 -30.45 -26.70
N PRO A 351 16.65 -31.27 -27.31
CA PRO A 351 16.74 -32.72 -27.24
C PRO A 351 17.75 -33.20 -28.28
N ARG A 352 19.06 -32.97 -28.05
CA ARG A 352 20.14 -33.62 -28.81
C ARG A 352 21.36 -33.89 -27.93
N GLN A 353 21.19 -34.66 -26.86
CA GLN A 353 22.33 -35.31 -26.18
C GLN A 353 22.02 -36.65 -25.49
N ALA A 354 20.79 -37.16 -25.57
CA ALA A 354 20.40 -38.46 -25.02
C ALA A 354 20.42 -39.61 -26.06
N MET A 355 21.17 -39.47 -27.15
CA MET A 355 21.24 -40.50 -28.21
C MET A 355 22.69 -40.71 -28.68
N ARG A 356 23.62 -40.88 -27.72
CA ARG A 356 25.01 -41.29 -28.02
C ARG A 356 25.64 -42.31 -27.07
N SER A 357 24.90 -42.89 -26.11
CA SER A 357 25.44 -43.95 -25.22
C SER A 357 24.75 -45.33 -25.37
N SER A 358 24.03 -45.59 -26.46
CA SER A 358 23.42 -46.91 -26.74
C SER A 358 23.96 -47.56 -28.03
N LYS A 359 25.22 -47.31 -28.36
CA LYS A 359 26.00 -48.09 -29.35
C LYS A 359 27.45 -48.20 -28.88
N SER A 360 27.65 -49.05 -27.89
CA SER A 360 28.94 -49.57 -27.46
C SER A 360 28.67 -50.65 -26.41
N PHE A 361 28.19 -51.81 -26.87
CA PHE A 361 28.59 -53.15 -26.43
C PHE A 361 27.85 -54.18 -27.29
#